data_AF-A0A951B0Y9-F1
#
_entry.id   AF-A0A951B0Y9-F1
#
_cell.length_a   1.000
_cell.length_b   1.000
_cell.length_c   1.000
_cell.angle_alpha   90.00
_cell.angle_beta   90.00
_cell.angle_gamma   90.00
#
_symmetry.space_group_name_H-M   'P 1'
#
loop_
_entity.id
_entity.type
_entity.pdbx_description
1 polymer ?
#
loop_
_entity_poly.entity_id
_entity_poly.type
_entity_poly.pdbx_seq_one_letter_code
_entity_poly.pdbx_strand_id
1 'polypeptide(L)'
;MPAARSSIRRNAIFAASAVAALLLLLSLQLFFSVRQLTQTADEANHIYTGYMMWRHADYGLNPEQPPLLKLVATIPLLPMHLQEPAAKNLPFKTEAFVNGREFLYRNRADTILLRARLAASTFTLLGALLVFFCTREMFGNLASWIALFLLVFEPNLLAHGALVTTDSALACFFVATLFAFYRYVQSPSLARLLLTGVAAGLALTSKHTGVLLFPTLLLLAAYDVALAPSKLRKQRAIALAKALPCIFAIAFALLWPAYAFHYAERPDNLAMNPPLATSLQELRRPERIVLAAAATSHLVPRSWIYGFTDIRIVSQDRPTYLFGRLWTHGVWFYFPCAFLVKSTLPFLLSLALIPFAIRRSTTNPHAVGFILISAGFYLLAAMISGLNIGARHILPLWCLLAMLASAALSSLALRTRSWSIAIGVLLGLH
;
A
#
# COMPACT_ATOMS: atom_id res chain seq x y z
N MET A 1 -16.03 -19.13 40.38
CA MET A 1 -16.29 -18.56 39.04
C MET A 1 -16.05 -17.04 38.87
N PRO A 2 -16.18 -16.16 39.88
CA PRO A 2 -15.91 -14.71 39.73
C PRO A 2 -14.42 -14.38 39.47
N ALA A 3 -13.49 -15.07 40.14
CA ALA A 3 -12.05 -14.82 40.03
C ALA A 3 -11.50 -15.08 38.61
N ALA A 4 -11.95 -16.14 37.94
CA ALA A 4 -11.53 -16.47 36.56
C ALA A 4 -12.04 -15.46 35.53
N ARG A 5 -13.26 -14.91 35.70
CA ARG A 5 -13.77 -13.83 34.84
C ARG A 5 -12.99 -12.53 35.07
N SER A 6 -12.55 -12.26 36.30
CA SER A 6 -11.75 -11.08 36.63
C SER A 6 -10.33 -11.12 36.04
N SER A 7 -9.67 -12.28 36.02
CA SER A 7 -8.34 -12.45 35.44
C SER A 7 -8.34 -12.37 33.91
N ILE A 8 -9.34 -12.96 33.25
CA ILE A 8 -9.53 -12.83 31.80
C ILE A 8 -9.75 -11.37 31.40
N ARG A 9 -10.56 -10.63 32.17
CA ARG A 9 -10.81 -9.21 31.91
C ARG A 9 -9.56 -8.36 32.11
N ARG A 10 -8.75 -8.63 33.15
CA ARG A 10 -7.46 -7.94 33.38
C ARG A 10 -6.46 -8.19 32.25
N ASN A 11 -6.35 -9.44 31.78
CA ASN A 11 -5.46 -9.79 30.67
C ASN A 11 -5.88 -9.14 29.35
N ALA A 12 -7.20 -9.04 29.10
CA ALA A 12 -7.72 -8.34 27.93
C ALA A 12 -7.48 -6.83 27.98
N ILE A 13 -7.64 -6.20 29.15
CA ILE A 13 -7.36 -4.77 29.35
C ILE A 13 -5.87 -4.47 29.17
N PHE A 14 -4.99 -5.29 29.76
CA PHE A 14 -3.55 -5.16 29.59
C PHE A 14 -3.15 -5.29 28.12
N ALA A 15 -3.70 -6.29 27.42
CA ALA A 15 -3.48 -6.46 25.99
C ALA A 15 -4.01 -5.28 25.16
N ALA A 16 -5.19 -4.74 25.45
CA ALA A 16 -5.66 -3.55 24.73
C ALA A 16 -4.75 -2.33 24.99
N SER A 17 -4.29 -2.17 26.23
CA SER A 17 -3.46 -1.05 26.66
C SER A 17 -2.08 -1.05 26.00
N ALA A 18 -1.45 -2.22 25.85
CA ALA A 18 -0.16 -2.31 25.18
C ALA A 18 -0.25 -2.05 23.66
N VAL A 19 -1.36 -2.41 23.00
CA VAL A 19 -1.58 -2.09 21.57
C VAL A 19 -1.74 -0.58 21.43
N ALA A 20 -2.55 0.01 22.29
CA ALA A 20 -2.74 1.46 22.34
C ALA A 20 -1.41 2.20 22.60
N ALA A 21 -0.56 1.68 23.50
CA ALA A 21 0.75 2.25 23.77
C ALA A 21 1.69 2.19 22.56
N LEU A 22 1.74 1.07 21.84
CA LEU A 22 2.54 0.93 20.62
C LEU A 22 2.05 1.83 19.48
N LEU A 23 0.72 1.95 19.30
CA LEU A 23 0.15 2.86 18.30
C LEU A 23 0.32 4.33 18.67
N LEU A 24 0.27 4.65 19.96
CA LEU A 24 0.60 5.99 20.45
C LEU A 24 2.07 6.31 20.19
N LEU A 25 2.97 5.37 20.46
CA LEU A 25 4.40 5.52 20.16
C LEU A 25 4.64 5.77 18.67
N LEU A 26 4.03 4.97 17.79
CA LEU A 26 4.10 5.18 16.34
C LEU A 26 3.57 6.55 15.94
N SER A 27 2.43 6.97 16.52
CA SER A 27 1.84 8.29 16.27
C SER A 27 2.77 9.43 16.70
N LEU A 28 3.45 9.29 17.85
CA LEU A 28 4.44 10.25 18.33
C LEU A 28 5.69 10.28 17.43
N GLN A 29 6.22 9.12 17.04
CA GLN A 29 7.35 9.02 16.11
C GLN A 29 7.05 9.72 14.78
N LEU A 30 5.86 9.47 14.21
CA LEU A 30 5.41 10.13 12.98
C LEU A 30 5.25 11.64 13.20
N PHE A 31 4.62 12.07 14.30
CA PHE A 31 4.46 13.49 14.62
C PHE A 31 5.81 14.23 14.75
N PHE A 32 6.78 13.67 15.48
CA PHE A 32 8.10 14.28 15.64
C PHE A 32 8.88 14.29 14.33
N SER A 33 8.78 13.23 13.52
CA SER A 33 9.34 13.18 12.16
C SER A 33 8.79 14.30 11.28
N VAL A 34 7.46 14.51 11.28
CA VAL A 34 6.81 15.59 10.53
C VAL A 34 7.33 16.97 10.90
N ARG A 35 7.62 17.21 12.19
CA ARG A 35 8.12 18.50 12.68
C ARG A 35 9.59 18.77 12.36
N GLN A 36 10.39 17.73 12.16
CA GLN A 36 11.84 17.85 11.96
C GLN A 36 12.25 17.86 10.48
N LEU A 37 11.44 17.26 9.61
CA LEU A 37 11.80 17.07 8.20
C LEU A 37 11.27 18.19 7.30
N THR A 38 12.12 18.68 6.40
CA THR A 38 11.69 19.54 5.29
C THR A 38 10.90 18.75 4.24
N GLN A 39 10.32 19.41 3.25
CA GLN A 39 9.61 18.73 2.17
C GLN A 39 10.53 17.79 1.36
N THR A 40 9.94 16.75 0.81
CA THR A 40 10.53 15.88 -0.23
C THR A 40 9.96 16.23 -1.61
N ALA A 41 10.61 15.73 -2.68
CA ALA A 41 10.33 16.16 -4.06
C ALA A 41 8.86 16.00 -4.50
N ASP A 42 8.16 14.96 -4.03
CA ASP A 42 6.80 14.66 -4.46
C ASP A 42 5.73 15.38 -3.63
N GLU A 43 6.04 15.82 -2.40
CA GLU A 43 4.98 16.22 -1.47
C GLU A 43 4.24 17.49 -1.91
N ALA A 44 4.98 18.50 -2.36
CA ALA A 44 4.36 19.73 -2.84
C ALA A 44 3.43 19.49 -4.03
N ASN A 45 3.78 18.57 -4.94
CA ASN A 45 2.94 18.23 -6.08
C ASN A 45 1.67 17.49 -5.61
N HIS A 46 1.76 16.52 -4.69
CA HIS A 46 0.61 15.75 -4.22
C HIS A 46 -0.34 16.61 -3.40
N ILE A 47 0.19 17.50 -2.55
CA ILE A 47 -0.60 18.42 -1.74
C ILE A 47 -1.34 19.42 -2.64
N TYR A 48 -0.65 20.06 -3.58
CA TYR A 48 -1.29 21.01 -4.48
C TYR A 48 -2.35 20.34 -5.35
N THR A 49 -2.03 19.20 -5.96
CA THR A 49 -2.97 18.46 -6.82
C THR A 49 -4.20 17.99 -6.03
N GLY A 50 -4.02 17.45 -4.82
CA GLY A 50 -5.15 17.08 -3.96
C GLY A 50 -6.01 18.27 -3.53
N TYR A 51 -5.43 19.47 -3.40
CA TYR A 51 -6.18 20.69 -3.11
C TYR A 51 -6.98 21.15 -4.34
N MET A 52 -6.38 21.10 -5.53
CA MET A 52 -7.06 21.41 -6.80
C MET A 52 -8.21 20.44 -7.11
N MET A 53 -8.09 19.16 -6.76
CA MET A 53 -9.18 18.18 -6.90
C MET A 53 -10.40 18.57 -6.06
N TRP A 54 -10.20 19.02 -4.82
CA TRP A 54 -11.31 19.46 -3.96
C TRP A 54 -11.94 20.78 -4.39
N ARG A 55 -11.13 21.74 -4.84
CA ARG A 55 -11.59 23.11 -5.12
C ARG A 55 -12.15 23.28 -6.52
N HIS A 56 -11.58 22.57 -7.50
CA HIS A 56 -11.83 22.79 -8.92
C HIS A 56 -12.16 21.52 -9.69
N ALA A 57 -12.23 20.36 -9.03
CA ALA A 57 -12.37 19.06 -9.69
C ALA A 57 -11.31 18.82 -10.80
N ASP A 58 -10.10 19.37 -10.62
CA ASP A 58 -8.98 19.16 -11.55
C ASP A 58 -8.18 17.91 -11.16
N TYR A 59 -8.39 16.84 -11.93
CA TYR A 59 -7.71 15.56 -11.81
C TYR A 59 -6.59 15.39 -12.86
N GLY A 60 -6.28 16.41 -13.65
CA GLY A 60 -5.26 16.35 -14.70
C GLY A 60 -3.88 16.78 -14.24
N LEU A 61 -3.78 17.34 -13.03
CA LEU A 61 -2.50 17.61 -12.38
C LEU A 61 -2.02 16.33 -11.65
N ASN A 62 -0.84 15.83 -12.02
CA ASN A 62 -0.23 14.61 -11.47
C ASN A 62 -1.16 13.35 -11.51
N PRO A 63 -1.78 12.99 -12.66
CA PRO A 63 -2.62 11.81 -12.80
C PRO A 63 -1.85 10.49 -12.60
N GLU A 64 -0.51 10.54 -12.74
CA GLU A 64 0.43 9.47 -12.44
C GLU A 64 0.29 8.92 -11.01
N GLN A 65 -0.36 9.64 -10.09
CA GLN A 65 -0.75 9.10 -8.79
C GLN A 65 -2.28 9.22 -8.60
N PRO A 66 -3.00 8.12 -8.34
CA PRO A 66 -4.41 8.12 -7.99
C PRO A 66 -4.76 9.01 -6.77
N PRO A 67 -6.03 9.43 -6.63
CA PRO A 67 -6.38 10.60 -5.82
C PRO A 67 -6.49 10.34 -4.32
N LEU A 68 -6.71 9.10 -3.85
CA LEU A 68 -7.17 8.84 -2.47
C LEU A 68 -6.29 9.47 -1.39
N LEU A 69 -4.98 9.23 -1.45
CA LEU A 69 -4.08 9.76 -0.44
C LEU A 69 -3.98 11.28 -0.52
N LYS A 70 -4.00 11.84 -1.74
CA LYS A 70 -3.94 13.30 -1.95
C LYS A 70 -5.18 13.97 -1.36
N LEU A 71 -6.36 13.44 -1.69
CA LEU A 71 -7.64 13.93 -1.18
C LEU A 71 -7.66 13.89 0.34
N VAL A 72 -7.29 12.77 0.97
CA VAL A 72 -7.26 12.66 2.44
C VAL A 72 -6.24 13.63 3.05
N ALA A 73 -5.04 13.72 2.49
CA ALA A 73 -3.99 14.61 2.98
C ALA A 73 -4.39 16.09 2.90
N THR A 74 -5.26 16.48 1.98
CA THR A 74 -5.62 17.89 1.76
C THR A 74 -6.93 18.32 2.42
N ILE A 75 -7.72 17.39 3.00
CA ILE A 75 -8.92 17.73 3.79
C ILE A 75 -8.64 18.80 4.86
N PRO A 76 -7.57 18.70 5.68
CA PRO A 76 -7.30 19.70 6.73
C PRO A 76 -6.86 21.08 6.20
N LEU A 77 -6.64 21.20 4.88
CA LEU A 77 -6.27 22.43 4.20
C LEU A 77 -7.49 23.18 3.65
N LEU A 78 -8.64 22.52 3.48
CA LEU A 78 -9.85 23.12 2.91
C LEU A 78 -10.37 24.36 3.67
N PRO A 79 -10.26 24.45 5.02
CA PRO A 79 -10.64 25.65 5.75
C PRO A 79 -9.61 26.79 5.65
N MET A 80 -8.46 26.57 5.02
CA MET A 80 -7.39 27.57 4.92
C MET A 80 -7.58 28.44 3.67
N HIS A 81 -7.43 29.75 3.81
CA HIS A 81 -7.40 30.69 2.68
C HIS A 81 -6.03 30.65 1.98
N LEU A 82 -5.81 29.60 1.17
CA LEU A 82 -4.54 29.38 0.48
C LEU A 82 -4.52 30.11 -0.86
N GLN A 83 -3.39 30.75 -1.16
CA GLN A 83 -3.15 31.41 -2.45
C GLN A 83 -2.74 30.39 -3.51
N GLU A 84 -3.51 30.30 -4.58
CA GLU A 84 -3.27 29.38 -5.70
C GLU A 84 -2.36 30.04 -6.75
N PRO A 85 -1.29 29.36 -7.20
CA PRO A 85 -0.50 29.83 -8.33
C PRO A 85 -1.32 29.90 -9.62
N ALA A 86 -1.04 30.89 -10.46
CA ALA A 86 -1.62 30.94 -11.80
C ALA A 86 -1.18 29.72 -12.63
N ALA A 87 -2.10 29.23 -13.47
CA ALA A 87 -1.80 28.20 -14.46
C ALA A 87 -0.72 28.69 -15.43
N LYS A 88 0.24 27.82 -15.73
CA LYS A 88 1.39 28.14 -16.61
C LYS A 88 1.32 27.44 -17.95
N ASN A 89 0.31 26.57 -18.15
CA ASN A 89 0.10 25.79 -19.37
C ASN A 89 1.34 24.96 -19.78
N LEU A 90 2.05 24.45 -18.77
CA LEU A 90 3.20 23.55 -18.95
C LEU A 90 2.69 22.10 -19.10
N PRO A 91 3.54 21.16 -19.55
CA PRO A 91 3.21 19.76 -19.46
C PRO A 91 2.79 19.38 -18.04
N PHE A 92 1.76 18.53 -17.90
CA PHE A 92 1.03 18.31 -16.65
C PHE A 92 1.93 17.99 -15.44
N LYS A 93 3.02 17.21 -15.64
CA LYS A 93 3.99 16.88 -14.58
C LYS A 93 4.75 18.11 -14.12
N THR A 94 5.29 18.85 -15.08
CA THR A 94 6.07 20.05 -14.84
C THR A 94 5.19 21.11 -14.20
N GLU A 95 3.95 21.26 -14.67
CA GLU A 95 2.99 22.18 -14.08
C GLU A 95 2.68 21.80 -12.62
N ALA A 96 2.34 20.54 -12.36
CA ALA A 96 2.08 20.06 -11.00
C ALA A 96 3.28 20.23 -10.06
N PHE A 97 4.50 19.98 -10.55
CA PHE A 97 5.72 20.13 -9.77
C PHE A 97 6.05 21.59 -9.45
N VAL A 98 6.06 22.46 -10.46
CA VAL A 98 6.39 23.89 -10.31
C VAL A 98 5.32 24.61 -9.51
N ASN A 99 4.04 24.42 -9.86
CA ASN A 99 2.93 25.06 -9.14
C ASN A 99 2.79 24.46 -7.74
N GLY A 100 3.05 23.17 -7.54
CA GLY A 100 3.05 22.59 -6.20
C GLY A 100 4.04 23.27 -5.27
N ARG A 101 5.28 23.46 -5.73
CA ARG A 101 6.32 24.15 -4.95
C ARG A 101 5.96 25.62 -4.68
N GLU A 102 5.44 26.31 -5.69
CA GLU A 102 5.00 27.71 -5.55
C GLU A 102 3.81 27.85 -4.60
N PHE A 103 2.83 26.96 -4.68
CA PHE A 103 1.68 26.89 -3.77
C PHE A 103 2.16 26.71 -2.33
N LEU A 104 3.10 25.78 -2.10
CA LEU A 104 3.58 25.52 -0.75
C LEU A 104 4.31 26.72 -0.14
N TYR A 105 5.20 27.37 -0.90
CA TYR A 105 6.06 28.45 -0.39
C TYR A 105 5.48 29.86 -0.51
N ARG A 106 4.49 30.11 -1.36
CA ARG A 106 3.69 31.34 -1.29
C ARG A 106 2.81 31.37 -0.04
N ASN A 107 2.44 30.19 0.46
CA ASN A 107 1.69 30.03 1.68
C ASN A 107 2.61 29.62 2.84
N ARG A 108 2.02 29.26 3.98
CA ARG A 108 2.77 28.77 5.14
C ARG A 108 3.13 27.29 4.98
N ALA A 109 4.25 27.04 4.31
CA ALA A 109 4.77 25.69 4.01
C ALA A 109 4.74 24.75 5.23
N ASP A 110 5.27 25.18 6.37
CA ASP A 110 5.33 24.35 7.58
C ASP A 110 3.96 23.94 8.08
N THR A 111 2.99 24.86 8.07
CA THR A 111 1.61 24.60 8.50
C THR A 111 0.92 23.62 7.55
N ILE A 112 1.12 23.80 6.24
CA ILE A 112 0.54 22.94 5.21
C ILE A 112 1.12 21.53 5.33
N LEU A 113 2.46 21.41 5.40
CA LEU A 113 3.14 20.11 5.55
C LEU A 113 2.72 19.40 6.82
N LEU A 114 2.67 20.10 7.96
CA LEU A 114 2.25 19.52 9.23
C LEU A 114 0.85 18.90 9.11
N ARG A 115 -0.13 19.68 8.64
CA ARG A 115 -1.52 19.23 8.51
C ARG A 115 -1.66 18.08 7.52
N ALA A 116 -1.03 18.19 6.36
CA ALA A 116 -1.15 17.20 5.30
C ALA A 116 -0.48 15.87 5.65
N ARG A 117 0.72 15.92 6.26
CA ARG A 117 1.43 14.73 6.71
C ARG A 117 0.72 14.02 7.86
N LEU A 118 0.12 14.76 8.80
CA LEU A 118 -0.68 14.15 9.87
C LEU A 118 -1.90 13.42 9.30
N ALA A 119 -2.60 14.01 8.34
CA ALA A 119 -3.69 13.31 7.65
C ALA A 119 -3.19 12.07 6.89
N ALA A 120 -2.10 12.17 6.15
CA ALA A 120 -1.49 11.04 5.43
C ALA A 120 -1.04 9.91 6.37
N SER A 121 -0.55 10.24 7.57
CA SER A 121 -0.10 9.27 8.58
C SER A 121 -1.20 8.31 9.06
N THR A 122 -2.47 8.69 8.88
CA THR A 122 -3.63 7.83 9.18
C THR A 122 -3.56 6.49 8.46
N PHE A 123 -3.04 6.45 7.23
CA PHE A 123 -2.90 5.20 6.49
C PHE A 123 -1.85 4.27 7.08
N THR A 124 -0.76 4.82 7.62
CA THR A 124 0.27 4.04 8.32
C THR A 124 -0.27 3.47 9.63
N LEU A 125 -0.99 4.27 10.41
CA LEU A 125 -1.62 3.82 11.65
C LEU A 125 -2.69 2.75 11.39
N LEU A 126 -3.54 2.96 10.39
CA LEU A 126 -4.53 1.97 9.95
C LEU A 126 -3.87 0.70 9.42
N GLY A 127 -2.80 0.82 8.63
CA GLY A 127 -2.02 -0.30 8.12
C GLY A 127 -1.41 -1.15 9.25
N ALA A 128 -0.80 -0.51 10.25
CA ALA A 128 -0.25 -1.20 11.43
C ALA A 128 -1.34 -1.93 12.22
N LEU A 129 -2.51 -1.29 12.40
CA LEU A 129 -3.66 -1.89 13.06
C LEU A 129 -4.23 -3.08 12.28
N LEU A 130 -4.32 -2.97 10.95
CA LEU A 130 -4.74 -4.05 10.07
C LEU A 130 -3.78 -5.22 10.12
N VAL A 131 -2.46 -4.98 10.10
CA VAL A 131 -1.45 -6.03 10.25
C VAL A 131 -1.59 -6.73 11.60
N PHE A 132 -1.81 -5.99 12.69
CA PHE A 132 -2.06 -6.59 14.01
C PHE A 132 -3.27 -7.54 13.97
N PHE A 133 -4.44 -7.08 13.52
CA PHE A 133 -5.64 -7.92 13.50
C PHE A 133 -5.55 -9.09 12.52
N CYS A 134 -4.95 -8.86 11.35
CA CYS A 134 -4.73 -9.89 10.34
C CYS A 134 -3.81 -10.98 10.87
N THR A 135 -2.68 -10.61 11.45
CA THR A 135 -1.73 -11.55 12.08
C THR A 135 -2.38 -12.29 13.23
N ARG A 136 -3.23 -11.63 14.02
CA ARG A 136 -3.92 -12.25 15.15
C ARG A 136 -4.86 -13.36 14.69
N GLU A 137 -5.62 -13.12 13.63
CA GLU A 137 -6.55 -14.10 13.06
C GLU A 137 -5.80 -15.26 12.37
N MET A 138 -4.68 -14.98 11.69
CA MET A 138 -3.91 -15.98 10.93
C MET A 138 -2.97 -16.82 11.79
N PHE A 139 -2.33 -16.22 12.81
CA PHE A 139 -1.20 -16.79 13.55
C PHE A 139 -1.28 -16.64 15.07
N GLY A 140 -2.32 -15.98 15.60
CA GLY A 140 -2.58 -15.86 17.04
C GLY A 140 -2.00 -14.60 17.70
N ASN A 141 -2.29 -14.45 19.00
CA ASN A 141 -2.02 -13.22 19.75
C ASN A 141 -0.54 -12.86 19.85
N LEU A 142 0.35 -13.81 20.16
CA LEU A 142 1.77 -13.50 20.29
C LEU A 142 2.37 -13.02 18.96
N ALA A 143 1.98 -13.66 17.84
CA ALA A 143 2.40 -13.24 16.52
C ALA A 143 1.93 -11.80 16.21
N SER A 144 0.68 -11.44 16.56
CA SER A 144 0.20 -10.07 16.31
C SER A 144 0.95 -9.02 17.09
N TRP A 145 1.34 -9.30 18.33
CA TRP A 145 2.17 -8.42 19.13
C TRP A 145 3.54 -8.20 18.51
N ILE A 146 4.20 -9.28 18.11
CA ILE A 146 5.51 -9.23 17.47
C ILE A 146 5.40 -8.49 16.12
N ALA A 147 4.37 -8.73 15.32
CA ALA A 147 4.16 -8.02 14.05
C ALA A 147 4.00 -6.51 14.25
N LEU A 148 3.18 -6.11 15.22
CA LEU A 148 2.99 -4.69 15.52
C LEU A 148 4.28 -4.05 16.03
N PHE A 149 5.03 -4.74 16.89
CA PHE A 149 6.33 -4.28 17.36
C PHE A 149 7.29 -4.08 16.18
N LEU A 150 7.45 -5.09 15.31
CA LEU A 150 8.30 -4.99 14.12
C LEU A 150 7.90 -3.79 13.24
N LEU A 151 6.60 -3.52 13.05
CA LEU A 151 6.18 -2.37 12.24
C LEU A 151 6.45 -1.01 12.91
N VAL A 152 6.22 -0.90 14.22
CA VAL A 152 6.42 0.36 14.97
C VAL A 152 7.88 0.78 14.94
N PHE A 153 8.81 -0.17 14.97
CA PHE A 153 10.25 0.08 14.96
C PHE A 153 10.89 -0.07 13.57
N GLU A 154 10.11 -0.32 12.51
CA GLU A 154 10.66 -0.49 11.16
C GLU A 154 11.03 0.87 10.54
N PRO A 155 12.32 1.15 10.28
CA PRO A 155 12.76 2.45 9.78
C PRO A 155 12.17 2.83 8.43
N ASN A 156 11.92 1.86 7.53
CA ASN A 156 11.33 2.15 6.22
C ASN A 156 9.86 2.59 6.34
N LEU A 157 9.11 2.03 7.29
CA LEU A 157 7.75 2.46 7.57
C LEU A 157 7.74 3.87 8.16
N LEU A 158 8.66 4.18 9.09
CA LEU A 158 8.78 5.52 9.68
C LEU A 158 9.22 6.57 8.66
N ALA A 159 10.16 6.23 7.76
CA ALA A 159 10.68 7.15 6.74
C ALA A 159 9.63 7.58 5.71
N HIS A 160 8.68 6.71 5.40
CA HIS A 160 7.63 6.96 4.39
C HIS A 160 6.23 7.13 4.99
N GLY A 161 6.07 6.85 6.29
CA GLY A 161 4.75 6.67 6.89
C GLY A 161 3.97 7.95 7.13
N ALA A 162 4.64 9.09 7.21
CA ALA A 162 4.00 10.41 7.34
C ALA A 162 4.06 11.24 6.05
N LEU A 163 4.91 10.88 5.08
CA LEU A 163 5.08 11.67 3.86
C LEU A 163 3.79 11.65 3.03
N VAL A 164 3.48 12.78 2.40
CA VAL A 164 2.36 12.86 1.45
C VAL A 164 2.75 12.18 0.15
N THR A 165 2.81 10.85 0.19
CA THR A 165 3.20 9.93 -0.90
C THR A 165 2.23 8.75 -0.90
N THR A 166 1.95 8.14 -2.05
CA THR A 166 0.89 7.12 -2.20
C THR A 166 1.22 5.75 -1.59
N ASP A 167 2.45 5.54 -1.12
CA ASP A 167 2.96 4.23 -0.71
C ASP A 167 2.29 3.68 0.55
N SER A 168 2.05 4.51 1.56
CA SER A 168 1.42 4.09 2.83
C SER A 168 -0.03 3.65 2.65
N ALA A 169 -0.80 4.41 1.84
CA ALA A 169 -2.17 4.04 1.48
C ALA A 169 -2.21 2.73 0.69
N LEU A 170 -1.31 2.55 -0.29
CA LEU A 170 -1.21 1.28 -1.00
C LEU A 170 -0.89 0.13 -0.05
N ALA A 171 0.12 0.26 0.82
CA ALA A 171 0.49 -0.80 1.77
C ALA A 171 -0.67 -1.17 2.70
N CYS A 172 -1.39 -0.17 3.22
CA CYS A 172 -2.58 -0.35 4.04
C CYS A 172 -3.67 -1.15 3.32
N PHE A 173 -4.09 -0.70 2.14
CA PHE A 173 -5.19 -1.36 1.43
C PHE A 173 -4.78 -2.65 0.73
N PHE A 174 -3.50 -2.84 0.39
CA PHE A 174 -2.99 -4.12 -0.10
C PHE A 174 -3.14 -5.20 0.99
N VAL A 175 -2.73 -4.91 2.22
CA VAL A 175 -2.96 -5.82 3.37
C VAL A 175 -4.45 -6.01 3.64
N ALA A 176 -5.24 -4.93 3.59
CA ALA A 176 -6.69 -5.00 3.79
C ALA A 176 -7.38 -5.94 2.78
N THR A 177 -7.03 -5.84 1.50
CA THR A 177 -7.58 -6.69 0.43
C THR A 177 -7.20 -8.14 0.65
N LEU A 178 -5.93 -8.42 0.94
CA LEU A 178 -5.46 -9.79 1.18
C LEU A 178 -6.15 -10.39 2.39
N PHE A 179 -6.29 -9.63 3.47
CA PHE A 179 -6.98 -10.10 4.66
C PHE A 179 -8.47 -10.34 4.43
N ALA A 180 -9.16 -9.40 3.78
CA ALA A 180 -10.56 -9.56 3.42
C ALA A 180 -10.79 -10.78 2.52
N PHE A 181 -9.90 -10.99 1.54
CA PHE A 181 -9.97 -12.14 0.64
C PHE A 181 -9.67 -13.45 1.37
N TYR A 182 -8.67 -13.47 2.26
CA TYR A 182 -8.39 -14.62 3.13
C TYR A 182 -9.65 -15.02 3.91
N ARG A 183 -10.33 -14.06 4.54
CA ARG A 183 -11.58 -14.31 5.27
C ARG A 183 -12.70 -14.75 4.34
N TYR A 184 -12.80 -14.18 3.14
CA TYR A 184 -13.81 -14.57 2.14
C TYR A 184 -13.64 -16.05 1.76
N VAL A 185 -12.43 -16.47 1.44
CA VAL A 185 -12.12 -17.85 1.03
C VAL A 185 -12.40 -18.85 2.15
N GLN A 186 -12.10 -18.50 3.41
CA GLN A 186 -12.36 -19.37 4.57
C GLN A 186 -13.85 -19.54 4.91
N SER A 187 -14.66 -18.50 4.69
CA SER A 187 -16.11 -18.55 4.89
C SER A 187 -16.77 -17.51 4.00
N PRO A 188 -17.18 -17.92 2.78
CA PRO A 188 -17.76 -17.02 1.80
C PRO A 188 -19.04 -16.37 2.30
N SER A 189 -19.13 -15.05 2.15
CA SER A 189 -20.35 -14.29 2.40
C SER A 189 -20.38 -13.04 1.54
N LEU A 190 -21.58 -12.49 1.30
CA LEU A 190 -21.73 -11.25 0.53
C LEU A 190 -20.95 -10.10 1.19
N ALA A 191 -21.03 -9.95 2.51
CA ALA A 191 -20.29 -8.92 3.24
C ALA A 191 -18.78 -9.01 3.04
N ARG A 192 -18.19 -10.21 3.02
CA ARG A 192 -16.75 -10.41 2.81
C ARG A 192 -16.34 -10.20 1.36
N LEU A 193 -17.21 -10.54 0.42
CA LEU A 193 -17.02 -10.24 -1.00
C LEU A 193 -16.99 -8.73 -1.21
N LEU A 194 -18.00 -8.01 -0.68
CA LEU A 194 -18.08 -6.55 -0.74
C LEU A 194 -16.86 -5.91 -0.08
N LEU A 195 -16.46 -6.35 1.12
CA LEU A 195 -15.29 -5.83 1.81
C LEU A 195 -13.99 -6.04 1.00
N THR A 196 -13.85 -7.19 0.34
CA THR A 196 -12.68 -7.47 -0.53
C THR A 196 -12.66 -6.53 -1.73
N GLY A 197 -13.79 -6.37 -2.42
CA GLY A 197 -13.92 -5.45 -3.55
C GLY A 197 -13.68 -4.00 -3.17
N VAL A 198 -14.22 -3.55 -2.02
CA VAL A 198 -14.03 -2.19 -1.50
C VAL A 198 -12.57 -1.95 -1.13
N ALA A 199 -11.94 -2.87 -0.39
CA ALA A 199 -10.52 -2.76 -0.05
C ALA A 199 -9.64 -2.71 -1.31
N ALA A 200 -9.91 -3.56 -2.30
CA ALA A 200 -9.19 -3.55 -3.57
C ALA A 200 -9.38 -2.24 -4.34
N GLY A 201 -10.60 -1.69 -4.37
CA GLY A 201 -10.87 -0.40 -4.99
C GLY A 201 -10.16 0.76 -4.29
N LEU A 202 -10.12 0.75 -2.95
CA LEU A 202 -9.33 1.73 -2.19
C LEU A 202 -7.82 1.61 -2.47
N ALA A 203 -7.31 0.41 -2.74
CA ALA A 203 -5.92 0.23 -3.16
C ALA A 203 -5.69 0.82 -4.57
N LEU A 204 -6.63 0.65 -5.51
CA LEU A 204 -6.55 1.23 -6.87
C LEU A 204 -6.64 2.75 -6.85
N THR A 205 -7.45 3.32 -5.97
CA THR A 205 -7.54 4.77 -5.80
C THR A 205 -6.37 5.34 -5.01
N SER A 206 -5.55 4.50 -4.36
CA SER A 206 -4.31 4.89 -3.69
C SER A 206 -3.12 4.97 -4.65
N LYS A 207 -2.90 3.91 -5.46
CA LYS A 207 -1.73 3.81 -6.34
C LYS A 207 -2.00 2.87 -7.52
N HIS A 208 -1.49 3.20 -8.70
CA HIS A 208 -1.64 2.36 -9.90
C HIS A 208 -1.07 0.95 -9.72
N THR A 209 -0.02 0.77 -8.91
CA THR A 209 0.51 -0.56 -8.54
C THR A 209 -0.52 -1.44 -7.82
N GLY A 210 -1.63 -0.88 -7.32
CA GLY A 210 -2.77 -1.63 -6.79
C GLY A 210 -3.38 -2.60 -7.79
N VAL A 211 -3.18 -2.42 -9.11
CA VAL A 211 -3.61 -3.39 -10.14
C VAL A 211 -2.97 -4.76 -9.96
N LEU A 212 -1.82 -4.85 -9.27
CA LEU A 212 -1.19 -6.13 -8.95
C LEU A 212 -2.04 -7.01 -8.01
N LEU A 213 -3.03 -6.44 -7.32
CA LEU A 213 -3.97 -7.23 -6.51
C LEU A 213 -4.77 -8.20 -7.38
N PHE A 214 -5.14 -7.85 -8.62
CA PHE A 214 -5.97 -8.74 -9.46
C PHE A 214 -5.28 -10.08 -9.79
N PRO A 215 -4.06 -10.10 -10.36
CA PRO A 215 -3.32 -11.35 -10.54
C PRO A 215 -2.97 -12.01 -9.20
N THR A 216 -2.70 -11.23 -8.14
CA THR A 216 -2.46 -11.81 -6.80
C THR A 216 -3.68 -12.60 -6.32
N LEU A 217 -4.89 -12.03 -6.40
CA LEU A 217 -6.14 -12.68 -5.98
C LEU A 217 -6.44 -13.93 -6.83
N LEU A 218 -6.12 -13.91 -8.13
CA LEU A 218 -6.22 -15.09 -8.99
C LEU A 218 -5.28 -16.21 -8.54
N LEU A 219 -4.01 -15.89 -8.25
CA LEU A 219 -3.04 -16.86 -7.73
C LEU A 219 -3.46 -17.44 -6.38
N LEU A 220 -3.99 -16.60 -5.49
CA LEU A 220 -4.48 -17.01 -4.19
C LEU A 220 -5.76 -17.87 -4.28
N ALA A 221 -6.66 -17.56 -5.22
CA ALA A 221 -7.81 -18.39 -5.53
C ALA A 221 -7.39 -19.77 -6.04
N ALA A 222 -6.43 -19.81 -6.97
CA ALA A 222 -5.88 -21.07 -7.50
C ALA A 222 -5.20 -21.89 -6.38
N TYR A 223 -4.44 -21.23 -5.52
CA TYR A 223 -3.82 -21.84 -4.35
C TYR A 223 -4.86 -22.45 -3.39
N ASP A 224 -5.93 -21.72 -3.06
CA ASP A 224 -6.99 -22.27 -2.20
C ASP A 224 -7.70 -23.47 -2.82
N VAL A 225 -8.02 -23.40 -4.11
CA VAL A 225 -8.64 -24.50 -4.85
C VAL A 225 -7.73 -25.73 -4.88
N ALA A 226 -6.42 -25.54 -5.04
CA ALA A 226 -5.44 -26.63 -5.03
C ALA A 226 -5.38 -27.35 -3.67
N LEU A 227 -5.49 -26.60 -2.57
CA LEU A 227 -5.53 -27.14 -1.21
C LEU A 227 -6.88 -27.73 -0.81
N ALA A 228 -7.95 -27.44 -1.55
CA ALA A 228 -9.27 -27.95 -1.26
C ALA A 228 -9.35 -29.49 -1.43
N PRO A 229 -10.10 -30.20 -0.54
CA PRO A 229 -10.40 -31.62 -0.72
C PRO A 229 -11.02 -31.89 -2.09
N SER A 230 -10.67 -33.03 -2.71
CA SER A 230 -11.09 -33.38 -4.08
C SER A 230 -12.60 -33.22 -4.31
N LYS A 231 -13.41 -33.64 -3.34
CA LYS A 231 -14.89 -33.55 -3.37
C LYS A 231 -15.41 -32.10 -3.44
N LEU A 232 -14.70 -31.14 -2.85
CA LEU A 232 -15.11 -29.73 -2.77
C LEU A 232 -14.43 -28.84 -3.81
N ARG A 233 -13.37 -29.33 -4.48
CA ARG A 233 -12.53 -28.56 -5.39
C ARG A 233 -13.32 -27.88 -6.52
N LYS A 234 -14.22 -28.62 -7.18
CA LYS A 234 -15.06 -28.08 -8.27
C LYS A 234 -16.00 -26.99 -7.76
N GLN A 235 -16.64 -27.20 -6.61
CA GLN A 235 -17.55 -26.22 -6.01
C GLN A 235 -16.81 -24.94 -5.61
N ARG A 236 -15.64 -25.08 -4.97
CA ARG A 236 -14.78 -23.93 -4.63
C ARG A 236 -14.30 -23.17 -5.85
N ALA A 237 -13.86 -23.87 -6.89
CA ALA A 237 -13.43 -23.25 -8.14
C ALA A 237 -14.56 -22.44 -8.79
N ILE A 238 -15.78 -22.98 -8.86
CA ILE A 238 -16.95 -22.27 -9.40
C ILE A 238 -17.31 -21.07 -8.52
N ALA A 239 -17.27 -21.20 -7.20
CA ALA A 239 -17.56 -20.10 -6.29
C ALA A 239 -16.58 -18.93 -6.48
N LEU A 240 -15.27 -19.21 -6.55
CA LEU A 240 -14.24 -18.19 -6.77
C LEU A 240 -14.27 -17.60 -8.18
N ALA A 241 -14.57 -18.42 -9.19
CA ALA A 241 -14.76 -17.96 -10.57
C ALA A 241 -15.92 -16.96 -10.71
N LYS A 242 -16.97 -17.08 -9.87
CA LYS A 242 -18.06 -16.10 -9.79
C LYS A 242 -17.68 -14.88 -8.93
N ALA A 243 -16.97 -15.10 -7.83
CA ALA A 243 -16.65 -14.05 -6.87
C ALA A 243 -15.65 -13.03 -7.40
N LEU A 244 -14.59 -13.49 -8.09
CA LEU A 244 -13.50 -12.62 -8.56
C LEU A 244 -13.99 -11.54 -9.53
N PRO A 245 -14.80 -11.82 -10.57
CA PRO A 245 -15.38 -10.78 -11.41
C PRO A 245 -16.19 -9.74 -10.61
N CYS A 246 -16.96 -10.16 -9.61
CA CYS A 246 -17.71 -9.23 -8.75
C CYS A 246 -16.77 -8.35 -7.92
N ILE A 247 -15.73 -8.93 -7.30
CA ILE A 247 -14.70 -8.19 -6.56
C ILE A 247 -14.04 -7.16 -7.47
N PHE A 248 -13.72 -7.55 -8.70
CA PHE A 248 -13.03 -6.68 -9.65
C PHE A 248 -13.95 -5.55 -10.11
N ALA A 249 -15.20 -5.84 -10.43
CA ALA A 249 -16.21 -4.85 -10.78
C ALA A 249 -16.40 -3.81 -9.66
N ILE A 250 -16.49 -4.24 -8.40
CA ILE A 250 -16.59 -3.33 -7.24
C ILE A 250 -15.33 -2.45 -7.14
N ALA A 251 -14.14 -3.05 -7.31
CA ALA A 251 -12.88 -2.34 -7.21
C ALA A 251 -12.77 -1.22 -8.27
N PHE A 252 -13.13 -1.52 -9.53
CA PHE A 252 -13.16 -0.53 -10.60
C PHE A 252 -14.29 0.50 -10.41
N ALA A 253 -15.45 0.09 -9.90
CA ALA A 253 -16.55 1.00 -9.60
C ALA A 253 -16.17 2.07 -8.57
N LEU A 254 -15.29 1.73 -7.60
CA LEU A 254 -14.78 2.69 -6.62
C LEU A 254 -13.84 3.76 -7.18
N LEU A 255 -13.36 3.62 -8.42
CA LEU A 255 -12.65 4.72 -9.08
C LEU A 255 -13.60 5.91 -9.24
N TRP A 256 -14.82 5.71 -9.71
CA TRP A 256 -15.77 6.80 -10.00
C TRP A 256 -16.00 7.79 -8.86
N PRO A 257 -16.38 7.38 -7.63
CA PRO A 257 -16.53 8.33 -6.53
C PRO A 257 -15.21 9.00 -6.14
N ALA A 258 -14.06 8.34 -6.30
CA ALA A 258 -12.75 8.94 -6.01
C ALA A 258 -12.33 10.02 -7.02
N TYR A 259 -12.95 10.03 -8.21
CA TYR A 259 -12.83 11.09 -9.22
C TYR A 259 -14.10 11.97 -9.27
N ALA A 260 -14.92 11.96 -8.21
CA ALA A 260 -16.18 12.71 -8.12
C ALA A 260 -17.11 12.51 -9.33
N PHE A 261 -17.12 11.32 -9.94
CA PHE A 261 -17.85 10.99 -11.16
C PHE A 261 -17.49 11.82 -12.40
N HIS A 262 -16.33 12.49 -12.40
CA HIS A 262 -15.83 13.23 -13.55
C HIS A 262 -15.09 12.29 -14.50
N TYR A 263 -15.51 12.29 -15.76
CA TYR A 263 -14.79 11.55 -16.80
C TYR A 263 -13.56 12.31 -17.30
N ALA A 264 -13.72 13.61 -17.59
CA ALA A 264 -12.64 14.47 -18.08
C ALA A 264 -11.53 14.66 -17.05
N GLU A 265 -10.29 14.81 -17.52
CA GLU A 265 -9.13 14.98 -16.65
C GLU A 265 -9.13 16.35 -15.96
N ARG A 266 -9.50 17.41 -16.68
CA ARG A 266 -9.48 18.80 -16.18
C ARG A 266 -10.86 19.47 -16.31
N PRO A 267 -11.19 20.46 -15.46
CA PRO A 267 -12.43 21.23 -15.54
C PRO A 267 -12.44 22.16 -16.76
N ASP A 268 -13.60 22.74 -17.05
CA ASP A 268 -13.81 23.82 -18.03
C ASP A 268 -13.21 23.57 -19.43
N ASN A 269 -13.14 22.31 -19.84
CA ASN A 269 -12.53 21.86 -21.10
C ASN A 269 -11.04 22.24 -21.25
N LEU A 270 -10.34 22.47 -20.13
CA LEU A 270 -8.89 22.64 -20.14
C LEU A 270 -8.22 21.41 -20.76
N ALA A 271 -7.38 21.64 -21.77
CA ALA A 271 -6.69 20.54 -22.44
C ALA A 271 -5.58 19.94 -21.57
N MET A 272 -5.41 18.62 -21.65
CA MET A 272 -4.21 17.95 -21.15
C MET A 272 -3.01 18.28 -22.04
N ASN A 273 -1.87 18.57 -21.41
CA ASN A 273 -0.61 18.81 -22.10
C ASN A 273 0.43 17.76 -21.62
N PRO A 274 0.85 16.80 -22.46
CA PRO A 274 0.34 16.51 -23.80
C PRO A 274 -1.06 15.86 -23.77
N PRO A 275 -1.79 15.81 -24.90
CA PRO A 275 -3.03 15.06 -25.00
C PRO A 275 -2.84 13.56 -24.78
N LEU A 276 -3.88 12.88 -24.25
CA LEU A 276 -3.85 11.42 -24.03
C LEU A 276 -3.53 10.64 -25.31
N ALA A 277 -4.08 11.08 -26.45
CA ALA A 277 -3.87 10.43 -27.74
C ALA A 277 -2.38 10.39 -28.14
N THR A 278 -1.62 11.45 -27.85
CA THR A 278 -0.17 11.50 -28.07
C THR A 278 0.54 10.52 -27.15
N SER A 279 0.22 10.53 -25.86
CA SER A 279 0.85 9.63 -24.87
C SER A 279 0.62 8.15 -25.22
N LEU A 280 -0.60 7.79 -25.66
CA LEU A 280 -0.92 6.42 -26.07
C LEU A 280 -0.06 5.92 -27.24
N GLN A 281 0.46 6.80 -28.10
CA GLN A 281 1.30 6.41 -29.24
C GLN A 281 2.69 5.92 -28.82
N GLU A 282 3.18 6.34 -27.65
CA GLU A 282 4.47 5.94 -27.08
C GLU A 282 4.45 4.53 -26.46
N LEU A 283 3.25 3.97 -26.24
CA LEU A 283 3.11 2.61 -25.72
C LEU A 283 3.29 1.54 -26.80
N ARG A 284 3.69 0.35 -26.35
CA ARG A 284 3.71 -0.86 -27.19
C ARG A 284 2.29 -1.16 -27.69
N ARG A 285 2.19 -1.68 -28.92
CA ARG A 285 0.91 -1.96 -29.61
C ARG A 285 -0.17 -2.65 -28.73
N PRO A 286 0.11 -3.74 -27.99
CA PRO A 286 -0.94 -4.39 -27.20
C PRO A 286 -1.48 -3.49 -26.07
N GLU A 287 -0.59 -2.79 -25.35
CA GLU A 287 -0.98 -1.89 -24.26
C GLU A 287 -1.78 -0.70 -24.81
N ARG A 288 -1.34 -0.14 -25.95
CA ARG A 288 -2.04 0.95 -26.63
C ARG A 288 -3.46 0.59 -27.02
N ILE A 289 -3.70 -0.60 -27.57
CA ILE A 289 -5.04 -1.06 -27.96
C ILE A 289 -5.95 -1.15 -26.74
N VAL A 290 -5.47 -1.77 -25.67
CA VAL A 290 -6.26 -1.96 -24.44
C VAL A 290 -6.62 -0.63 -23.80
N LEU A 291 -5.64 0.29 -23.65
CA LEU A 291 -5.88 1.58 -23.00
C LEU A 291 -6.70 2.54 -23.88
N ALA A 292 -6.53 2.49 -25.21
CA ALA A 292 -7.40 3.23 -26.13
C ALA A 292 -8.85 2.73 -26.07
N ALA A 293 -9.06 1.40 -26.02
CA ALA A 293 -10.40 0.83 -25.87
C ALA A 293 -11.02 1.19 -24.51
N ALA A 294 -10.22 1.19 -23.43
CA ALA A 294 -10.67 1.64 -22.12
C ALA A 294 -11.12 3.12 -22.18
N ALA A 295 -10.36 3.98 -22.87
CA ALA A 295 -10.68 5.40 -23.03
C ALA A 295 -11.93 5.64 -23.89
N THR A 296 -12.26 4.79 -24.87
CA THR A 296 -13.50 4.93 -25.64
C THR A 296 -14.71 4.33 -24.94
N SER A 297 -14.50 3.33 -24.09
CA SER A 297 -15.59 2.63 -23.38
C SER A 297 -16.19 3.41 -22.21
N HIS A 298 -15.50 4.46 -21.73
CA HIS A 298 -15.88 5.23 -20.53
C HIS A 298 -16.14 4.35 -19.29
N LEU A 299 -15.45 3.21 -19.16
CA LEU A 299 -15.63 2.29 -18.02
C LEU A 299 -14.93 2.76 -16.74
N VAL A 300 -13.86 3.55 -16.88
CA VAL A 300 -13.09 4.12 -15.79
C VAL A 300 -12.79 5.60 -16.08
N PRO A 301 -12.55 6.44 -15.05
CA PRO A 301 -12.21 7.85 -15.23
C PRO A 301 -11.00 8.04 -16.15
N ARG A 302 -11.07 8.99 -17.07
CA ARG A 302 -10.02 9.20 -18.09
C ARG A 302 -8.68 9.60 -17.46
N SER A 303 -8.71 10.36 -16.37
CA SER A 303 -7.50 10.72 -15.61
C SER A 303 -6.77 9.48 -15.07
N TRP A 304 -7.50 8.45 -14.64
CA TRP A 304 -6.89 7.19 -14.22
C TRP A 304 -6.17 6.49 -15.39
N ILE A 305 -6.79 6.44 -16.58
CA ILE A 305 -6.19 5.87 -17.80
C ILE A 305 -4.94 6.67 -18.19
N TYR A 306 -5.03 7.99 -18.14
CA TYR A 306 -3.91 8.89 -18.43
C TYR A 306 -2.73 8.61 -17.49
N GLY A 307 -2.98 8.58 -16.19
CA GLY A 307 -1.96 8.28 -15.19
C GLY A 307 -1.32 6.90 -15.35
N PHE A 308 -2.13 5.89 -15.66
CA PHE A 308 -1.63 4.55 -15.91
C PHE A 308 -0.75 4.49 -17.17
N THR A 309 -1.20 5.14 -18.26
CA THR A 309 -0.46 5.28 -19.52
C THR A 309 0.91 5.89 -19.27
N ASP A 310 0.94 6.99 -18.53
CA ASP A 310 2.17 7.71 -18.21
C ASP A 310 3.16 6.87 -17.40
N ILE A 311 2.72 6.16 -16.35
CA ILE A 311 3.62 5.25 -15.60
C ILE A 311 4.21 4.19 -16.52
N ARG A 312 3.40 3.63 -17.42
CA ARG A 312 3.88 2.61 -18.37
C ARG A 312 4.95 3.17 -19.31
N ILE A 313 4.82 4.41 -19.78
CA ILE A 313 5.85 5.09 -20.58
C ILE A 313 7.12 5.29 -19.74
N VAL A 314 7.00 5.94 -18.58
CA VAL A 314 8.15 6.26 -17.71
C VAL A 314 8.92 5.00 -17.29
N SER A 315 8.23 3.88 -17.10
CA SER A 315 8.85 2.61 -16.70
C SER A 315 9.77 1.98 -17.75
N GLN A 316 9.69 2.39 -19.03
CA GLN A 316 10.47 1.78 -20.11
C GLN A 316 11.95 2.16 -20.05
N ASP A 317 12.25 3.45 -19.85
CA ASP A 317 13.62 4.00 -19.99
C ASP A 317 14.05 4.82 -18.76
N ARG A 318 13.64 4.42 -17.55
CA ARG A 318 14.02 5.14 -16.33
C ARG A 318 15.44 4.79 -15.88
N PRO A 319 16.38 5.76 -15.81
CA PRO A 319 17.71 5.52 -15.28
C PRO A 319 17.68 5.17 -13.80
N THR A 320 18.61 4.33 -13.37
CA THR A 320 18.69 3.80 -12.00
C THR A 320 20.12 3.79 -11.51
N TYR A 321 20.34 4.20 -10.26
CA TYR A 321 21.65 4.11 -9.61
C TYR A 321 21.68 2.98 -8.58
N LEU A 322 22.69 2.11 -8.65
CA LEU A 322 22.91 1.04 -7.68
C LEU A 322 24.39 0.62 -7.64
N PHE A 323 24.94 0.44 -6.44
CA PHE A 323 26.33 0.00 -6.19
C PHE A 323 27.39 0.77 -7.00
N GLY A 324 27.34 2.10 -6.96
CA GLY A 324 28.33 2.93 -7.67
C GLY A 324 28.08 3.07 -9.17
N ARG A 325 27.11 2.35 -9.75
CA ARG A 325 26.84 2.34 -11.20
C ARG A 325 25.52 3.00 -11.54
N LEU A 326 25.55 3.88 -12.54
CA LEU A 326 24.36 4.41 -13.21
C LEU A 326 23.98 3.46 -14.35
N TRP A 327 22.75 2.99 -14.33
CA TRP A 327 22.11 2.17 -15.35
C TRP A 327 21.13 3.03 -16.14
N THR A 328 21.08 2.85 -17.46
CA THR A 328 20.17 3.60 -18.34
C THR A 328 18.72 3.13 -18.22
N HIS A 329 18.49 1.94 -17.68
CA HIS A 329 17.18 1.33 -17.46
C HIS A 329 17.10 0.68 -16.07
N GLY A 330 15.91 0.26 -15.66
CA GLY A 330 15.72 -0.54 -14.45
C GLY A 330 16.39 -1.91 -14.53
N VAL A 331 17.02 -2.35 -13.44
CA VAL A 331 17.66 -3.66 -13.27
C VAL A 331 16.88 -4.56 -12.32
N TRP A 332 16.77 -5.85 -12.66
CA TRP A 332 15.88 -6.78 -11.94
C TRP A 332 16.25 -6.99 -10.47
N PHE A 333 17.53 -6.90 -10.12
CA PHE A 333 18.02 -7.13 -8.76
C PHE A 333 17.95 -5.89 -7.86
N TYR A 334 17.45 -4.75 -8.36
CA TYR A 334 17.36 -3.52 -7.57
C TYR A 334 16.53 -3.66 -6.31
N PHE A 335 15.30 -4.17 -6.41
CA PHE A 335 14.40 -4.30 -5.26
C PHE A 335 14.90 -5.30 -4.22
N PRO A 336 15.38 -6.50 -4.60
CA PRO A 336 16.07 -7.39 -3.66
C PRO A 336 17.24 -6.73 -2.94
N CYS A 337 18.14 -6.05 -3.67
CA CYS A 337 19.28 -5.37 -3.08
C CYS A 337 18.86 -4.20 -2.18
N ALA A 338 17.92 -3.36 -2.63
CA ALA A 338 17.38 -2.25 -1.86
C ALA A 338 16.72 -2.76 -0.58
N PHE A 339 15.94 -3.84 -0.65
CA PHE A 339 15.32 -4.45 0.53
C PHE A 339 16.35 -4.93 1.55
N LEU A 340 17.39 -5.65 1.10
CA LEU A 340 18.44 -6.15 1.99
C LEU A 340 19.25 -5.01 2.63
N VAL A 341 19.60 -3.97 1.86
CA VAL A 341 20.38 -2.84 2.35
C VAL A 341 19.57 -1.93 3.27
N LYS A 342 18.27 -1.78 3.01
CA LYS A 342 17.40 -0.87 3.76
C LYS A 342 16.74 -1.51 4.98
N SER A 343 16.70 -2.84 5.06
CA SER A 343 16.14 -3.54 6.22
C SER A 343 17.14 -3.65 7.35
N THR A 344 16.66 -3.62 8.59
CA THR A 344 17.51 -3.82 9.77
C THR A 344 18.02 -5.26 9.84
N LEU A 345 19.22 -5.47 10.39
CA LEU A 345 19.76 -6.82 10.59
C LEU A 345 18.83 -7.71 11.43
N PRO A 346 18.22 -7.24 12.54
CA PRO A 346 17.25 -8.03 13.30
C PRO A 346 16.03 -8.47 12.50
N PHE A 347 15.52 -7.61 11.61
CA PHE A 347 14.41 -7.96 10.72
C PHE A 347 14.83 -9.06 9.73
N LEU A 348 15.99 -8.91 9.09
CA LEU A 348 16.52 -9.93 8.17
C LEU A 348 16.78 -11.27 8.86
N LEU A 349 17.33 -11.26 10.07
CA LEU A 349 17.51 -12.47 10.88
C LEU A 349 16.16 -13.10 11.23
N SER A 350 15.14 -12.30 11.53
CA SER A 350 13.77 -12.78 11.77
C SER A 350 13.20 -13.49 10.54
N LEU A 351 13.47 -12.97 9.33
CA LEU A 351 13.08 -13.63 8.07
C LEU A 351 13.84 -14.93 7.83
N ALA A 352 15.13 -14.97 8.16
CA ALA A 352 15.95 -16.17 8.02
C ALA A 352 15.47 -17.34 8.90
N LEU A 353 14.75 -17.05 9.99
CA LEU A 353 14.14 -18.06 10.86
C LEU A 353 12.85 -18.67 10.28
N ILE A 354 12.24 -18.09 9.24
CA ILE A 354 10.96 -18.57 8.67
C ILE A 354 11.04 -20.04 8.23
N PRO A 355 12.01 -20.50 7.41
CA PRO A 355 12.05 -21.89 6.96
C PRO A 355 12.27 -22.89 8.10
N PHE A 356 12.98 -22.48 9.16
CA PHE A 356 13.19 -23.29 10.35
C PHE A 356 11.91 -23.41 11.18
N ALA A 357 11.21 -22.29 11.37
CA ALA A 357 9.94 -22.24 12.07
C ALA A 357 8.86 -23.05 11.35
N ILE A 358 8.69 -22.89 10.03
CA ILE A 358 7.68 -23.64 9.25
C ILE A 358 7.86 -25.16 9.38
N ARG A 359 9.11 -25.66 9.32
CA ARG A 359 9.39 -27.10 9.44
C ARG A 359 9.08 -27.66 10.83
N ARG A 360 9.10 -26.81 11.85
CA ARG A 360 8.96 -27.22 13.24
C ARG A 360 7.62 -26.78 13.85
N SER A 361 6.85 -25.91 13.22
CA SER A 361 5.67 -25.31 13.84
C SER A 361 4.37 -25.93 13.36
N THR A 362 3.32 -25.80 14.18
CA THR A 362 1.91 -26.02 13.83
C THR A 362 1.28 -24.76 13.21
N THR A 363 2.09 -23.82 12.71
CA THR A 363 1.60 -22.61 12.02
C THR A 363 0.63 -22.96 10.92
N ASN A 364 -0.45 -22.19 10.79
CA ASN A 364 -1.47 -22.36 9.77
C ASN A 364 -0.82 -22.33 8.36
N PRO A 365 -0.67 -23.48 7.68
CA PRO A 365 0.12 -23.56 6.44
C PRO A 365 -0.58 -22.83 5.29
N HIS A 366 -1.91 -22.79 5.30
CA HIS A 366 -2.72 -22.04 4.34
C HIS A 366 -2.44 -20.54 4.45
N ALA A 367 -2.42 -20.00 5.68
CA ALA A 367 -2.09 -18.60 5.93
C ALA A 367 -0.65 -18.25 5.52
N VAL A 368 0.32 -19.13 5.81
CA VAL A 368 1.71 -18.94 5.40
C VAL A 368 1.83 -18.87 3.87
N GLY A 369 1.21 -19.82 3.15
CA GLY A 369 1.24 -19.81 1.68
C GLY A 369 0.55 -18.59 1.08
N PHE A 370 -0.54 -18.12 1.70
CA PHE A 370 -1.24 -16.90 1.27
C PHE A 370 -0.31 -15.68 1.27
N ILE A 371 0.46 -15.49 2.34
CA ILE A 371 1.38 -14.36 2.44
C ILE A 371 2.61 -14.57 1.55
N LEU A 372 3.17 -15.78 1.49
CA LEU A 372 4.33 -16.07 0.63
C LEU A 372 4.02 -15.86 -0.86
N ILE A 373 2.85 -16.31 -1.34
CA ILE A 373 2.42 -16.10 -2.73
C ILE A 373 2.25 -14.61 -3.00
N SER A 374 1.61 -13.88 -2.08
CA SER A 374 1.39 -12.44 -2.23
C SER A 374 2.69 -11.65 -2.24
N ALA A 375 3.57 -11.89 -1.27
CA ALA A 375 4.87 -11.24 -1.13
C ALA A 375 5.80 -11.59 -2.30
N GLY A 376 5.87 -12.87 -2.67
CA GLY A 376 6.70 -13.37 -3.77
C GLY A 376 6.25 -12.82 -5.11
N PHE A 377 4.94 -12.82 -5.40
CA PHE A 377 4.41 -12.24 -6.63
C PHE A 377 4.64 -10.73 -6.69
N TYR A 378 4.39 -10.00 -5.59
CA TYR A 378 4.62 -8.55 -5.54
C TYR A 378 6.09 -8.21 -5.81
N LEU A 379 7.02 -8.92 -5.15
CA LEU A 379 8.45 -8.72 -5.37
C LEU A 379 8.86 -9.05 -6.82
N LEU A 380 8.36 -10.16 -7.38
CA LEU A 380 8.63 -10.53 -8.77
C LEU A 380 8.12 -9.46 -9.74
N ALA A 381 6.91 -8.95 -9.53
CA ALA A 381 6.35 -7.87 -10.32
C ALA A 381 7.19 -6.58 -10.21
N ALA A 382 7.69 -6.25 -9.02
CA ALA A 382 8.59 -5.12 -8.82
C ALA A 382 9.92 -5.29 -9.58
N MET A 383 10.51 -6.50 -9.55
CA MET A 383 11.76 -6.84 -10.26
C MET A 383 11.65 -6.68 -11.78
N ILE A 384 10.47 -6.89 -12.37
CA ILE A 384 10.25 -6.75 -13.82
C ILE A 384 9.68 -5.38 -14.22
N SER A 385 9.38 -4.50 -13.27
CA SER A 385 8.62 -3.27 -13.53
C SER A 385 9.40 -2.19 -14.30
N GLY A 386 10.73 -2.19 -14.21
CA GLY A 386 11.60 -1.15 -14.79
C GLY A 386 11.67 0.15 -13.97
N LEU A 387 10.77 0.37 -13.00
CA LEU A 387 10.67 1.61 -12.23
C LEU A 387 11.44 1.54 -10.90
N ASN A 388 12.76 1.55 -10.98
CA ASN A 388 13.65 1.36 -9.84
C ASN A 388 14.04 2.69 -9.17
N ILE A 389 13.08 3.34 -8.52
CA ILE A 389 13.25 4.73 -8.00
C ILE A 389 13.15 4.85 -6.48
N GLY A 390 13.15 3.71 -5.76
CA GLY A 390 13.21 3.72 -4.30
C GLY A 390 12.56 2.50 -3.66
N ALA A 391 13.06 2.13 -2.48
CA ALA A 391 12.56 0.96 -1.76
C ALA A 391 11.09 1.14 -1.31
N ARG A 392 10.61 2.38 -1.15
CA ARG A 392 9.20 2.70 -0.85
C ARG A 392 8.17 2.05 -1.78
N HIS A 393 8.53 1.76 -3.04
CA HIS A 393 7.63 1.13 -4.00
C HIS A 393 7.29 -0.32 -3.66
N ILE A 394 8.06 -0.95 -2.76
CA ILE A 394 7.76 -2.27 -2.21
C ILE A 394 7.36 -2.21 -0.73
N LEU A 395 6.84 -1.07 -0.24
CA LEU A 395 6.36 -0.94 1.15
C LEU A 395 5.35 -2.04 1.58
N PRO A 396 4.41 -2.50 0.73
CA PRO A 396 3.54 -3.63 1.09
C PRO A 396 4.32 -4.90 1.48
N LEU A 397 5.53 -5.09 0.92
CA LEU A 397 6.38 -6.24 1.20
C LEU A 397 6.84 -6.26 2.67
N TRP A 398 7.21 -5.12 3.26
CA TRP A 398 7.57 -5.06 4.69
C TRP A 398 6.39 -5.47 5.57
N CYS A 399 5.18 -5.02 5.27
CA CYS A 399 3.99 -5.42 6.03
C CYS A 399 3.77 -6.94 5.97
N LEU A 400 3.83 -7.53 4.78
CA LEU A 400 3.62 -8.97 4.60
C LEU A 400 4.74 -9.80 5.24
N LEU A 401 5.98 -9.39 5.07
CA LEU A 401 7.13 -10.09 5.64
C LEU A 401 7.19 -9.95 7.17
N ALA A 402 6.74 -8.83 7.75
CA ALA A 402 6.61 -8.69 9.19
C ALA A 402 5.58 -9.66 9.79
N MET A 403 4.47 -9.93 9.07
CA MET A 403 3.50 -10.95 9.48
C MET A 403 4.09 -12.37 9.45
N LEU A 404 4.88 -12.71 8.43
CA LEU A 404 5.54 -14.01 8.36
C LEU A 404 6.66 -14.16 9.38
N ALA A 405 7.48 -13.12 9.56
CA ALA A 405 8.52 -13.06 10.58
C ALA A 405 7.91 -13.28 11.97
N SER A 406 6.82 -12.57 12.29
CA SER A 406 6.17 -12.69 13.60
C SER A 406 5.54 -14.06 13.85
N ALA A 407 4.99 -14.70 12.82
CA ALA A 407 4.52 -16.08 12.89
C ALA A 407 5.66 -17.06 13.18
N ALA A 408 6.82 -16.86 12.55
CA ALA A 408 8.01 -17.67 12.80
C ALA A 408 8.53 -17.46 14.23
N LEU A 409 8.75 -16.21 14.63
CA LEU A 409 9.25 -15.84 15.95
C LEU A 409 8.31 -16.34 17.05
N SER A 410 7.01 -16.07 16.97
CA SER A 410 6.05 -16.53 17.98
C SER A 410 6.06 -18.05 18.16
N SER A 411 6.16 -18.81 17.07
CA SER A 411 6.20 -20.28 17.15
C SER A 411 7.47 -20.81 17.82
N LEU A 412 8.61 -20.14 17.61
CA LEU A 412 9.88 -20.50 18.24
C LEU A 412 9.91 -20.08 19.71
N ALA A 413 9.41 -18.89 20.04
CA ALA A 413 9.34 -18.38 21.41
C ALA A 413 8.59 -19.35 22.33
N LEU A 414 7.46 -19.89 21.85
CA LEU A 414 6.63 -20.81 22.62
C LEU A 414 7.24 -22.21 22.81
N ARG A 415 8.34 -22.54 22.12
CA ARG A 415 8.97 -23.87 22.20
C ARG A 415 9.89 -24.04 23.39
N THR A 416 10.79 -23.09 23.63
CA THR A 416 11.75 -23.16 24.75
C THR A 416 12.03 -21.78 25.33
N ARG A 417 12.44 -21.75 26.62
CA ARG A 417 12.86 -20.51 27.29
C ARG A 417 14.04 -19.84 26.57
N SER A 418 14.98 -20.60 26.04
CA SER A 418 16.12 -20.07 25.29
C SER A 418 15.68 -19.33 24.02
N TRP A 419 14.71 -19.87 23.28
CA TRP A 419 14.13 -19.18 22.12
C TRP A 419 13.38 -17.91 22.53
N SER A 420 12.60 -17.95 23.62
CA SER A 420 11.94 -16.76 24.16
C SER A 420 12.95 -15.64 24.47
N ILE A 421 14.08 -15.95 25.12
CA ILE A 421 15.13 -14.98 25.43
C ILE A 421 15.79 -14.46 24.15
N ALA A 422 16.18 -15.36 23.24
CA ALA A 422 16.82 -14.98 21.98
C ALA A 422 15.94 -14.04 21.15
N ILE A 423 14.62 -14.30 21.11
CA ILE A 423 13.66 -13.44 20.41
C ILE A 423 13.47 -12.11 21.13
N GLY A 424 13.44 -12.10 22.47
CA GLY A 424 13.43 -10.86 23.24
C GLY A 424 14.63 -9.97 22.95
N VAL A 425 15.83 -10.55 22.85
CA VAL A 425 17.06 -9.85 22.45
C VAL A 425 16.97 -9.36 21.01
N LEU A 426 16.51 -10.21 20.09
CA LEU A 426 16.35 -9.86 18.68
C LEU A 426 15.40 -8.67 18.50
N LEU A 427 14.27 -8.66 19.21
CA LEU A 427 13.32 -7.55 19.19
C LEU A 427 13.89 -6.31 19.88
N GLY A 428 14.70 -6.45 20.93
CA GLY A 428 15.37 -5.31 21.57
C GLY A 428 16.46 -4.66 20.71
N LEU A 429 17.01 -5.38 19.73
CA LEU A 429 17.98 -4.87 18.75
C LEU A 429 17.32 -4.23 17.52
N HIS A 430 16.06 -4.58 17.25
CA HIS A 430 15.26 -4.05 16.15
C HIS A 430 14.78 -2.64 16.48
#